data_AF-A0A3S4IFK4-F1
#
_entry.id   AF-A0A3S4IFK4-F1
#
_cell.length_a   1.000
_cell.length_b   1.000
_cell.length_c   1.000
_cell.angle_alpha   90.00
_cell.angle_beta   90.00
_cell.angle_gamma   90.00
#
_symmetry.space_group_name_H-M   'P 1'
#
loop_
_entity.id
_entity.type
_entity.pdbx_description
1 polymer ?
#
loop_
_entity_poly.entity_id
_entity_poly.type
_entity_poly.pdbx_seq_one_letter_code
_entity_poly.pdbx_strand_id
1 'polypeptide(L)'
;MYQIVLGKVSTLSAGQLPDALIAQAPQGVRRASWLAGRVLLSRALSPLPEMVYGEQGKPAFSAGTPLWFNLSHSGDTIALLLKRRR
;
A
#
# COMPACT_ATOMS: atom_id res chain seq x y z
N MET A 1 -15.58 -9.36 6.86
CA MET A 1 -14.44 -9.54 7.77
C MET A 1 -13.42 -8.46 7.45
N TYR A 2 -12.87 -7.82 8.48
CA TYR A 2 -11.82 -6.81 8.36
C TYR A 2 -10.51 -7.40 8.87
N GLN A 3 -9.39 -7.01 8.28
CA GLN A 3 -8.05 -7.35 8.75
C GLN A 3 -7.23 -6.06 8.85
N ILE A 4 -6.49 -5.91 9.94
CA ILE A 4 -5.54 -4.80 10.13
C ILE A 4 -4.15 -5.40 10.18
N VAL A 5 -3.23 -4.84 9.40
CA VAL A 5 -1.81 -5.18 9.41
C VAL A 5 -1.02 -3.92 9.75
N LEU A 6 -0.09 -4.03 10.69
CA LEU A 6 0.76 -2.93 11.14
C LEU A 6 2.20 -3.17 10.70
N GLY A 7 2.94 -2.09 10.52
CA GLY A 7 4.36 -2.14 10.25
C GLY A 7 5.08 -0.82 10.53
N LYS A 8 6.39 -0.84 10.32
CA LYS A 8 7.26 0.33 10.50
C LYS A 8 7.69 0.89 9.15
N VAL A 9 7.57 2.20 8.96
CA VAL A 9 7.93 2.87 7.70
C VAL A 9 9.44 2.75 7.45
N SER A 10 10.25 3.00 8.48
CA SER A 10 11.71 2.85 8.47
C SER A 10 12.15 1.48 7.96
N THR A 11 11.51 0.41 8.42
CA THR A 11 11.81 -0.96 7.99
C THR A 11 11.24 -1.28 6.61
N LEU A 12 9.98 -0.94 6.36
CA LEU A 12 9.28 -1.37 5.15
C LEU A 12 9.66 -0.56 3.91
N SER A 13 10.10 0.69 4.05
CA SER A 13 10.47 1.54 2.92
C SER A 13 11.70 1.05 2.15
N ALA A 14 12.55 0.25 2.79
CA ALA A 14 13.69 -0.43 2.16
C ALA A 14 13.34 -1.85 1.65
N GLY A 15 12.07 -2.26 1.74
CA GLY A 15 11.63 -3.57 1.27
C GLY A 15 11.65 -3.70 -0.25
N GLN A 16 11.75 -4.94 -0.72
CA GLN A 16 11.85 -5.23 -2.16
C GLN A 16 10.52 -4.95 -2.87
N LEU A 17 10.58 -4.18 -3.96
CA LEU A 17 9.49 -3.90 -4.90
C LEU A 17 10.05 -3.90 -6.32
N PRO A 18 9.22 -4.13 -7.35
CA PRO A 18 9.65 -3.95 -8.73
C PRO A 18 10.09 -2.50 -9.01
N ASP A 19 11.17 -2.31 -9.78
CA ASP A 19 11.72 -0.98 -10.08
C ASP A 19 10.70 -0.03 -10.73
N ALA A 20 9.85 -0.57 -11.63
CA ALA A 20 8.78 0.19 -12.27
C ALA A 20 7.76 0.75 -11.25
N LEU A 21 7.58 0.08 -10.10
CA LEU A 21 6.72 0.57 -9.02
C LEU A 21 7.47 1.57 -8.13
N ILE A 22 8.77 1.36 -7.88
CA ILE A 22 9.61 2.31 -7.14
C ILE A 22 9.72 3.65 -7.88
N ALA A 23 9.74 3.62 -9.20
CA ALA A 23 9.77 4.81 -10.06
C ALA A 23 8.51 5.68 -9.94
N GLN A 24 7.36 5.08 -9.58
CA GLN A 24 6.10 5.81 -9.36
C GLN A 24 6.02 6.50 -7.99
N ALA A 25 6.95 6.20 -7.07
CA ALA A 25 6.91 6.79 -5.75
C ALA A 25 7.15 8.30 -5.82
N PRO A 26 6.35 9.12 -5.11
CA PRO A 26 6.54 10.57 -5.07
C PRO A 26 7.91 10.91 -4.52
N GLN A 27 8.44 12.05 -4.93
CA GLN A 27 9.68 12.58 -4.37
C GLN A 27 9.43 13.29 -3.03
N GLY A 28 10.50 13.44 -2.23
CA GLY A 28 10.45 14.16 -0.96
C GLY A 28 9.88 13.35 0.22
N VAL A 29 9.34 14.06 1.22
CA VAL A 29 9.02 13.51 2.55
C VAL A 29 7.99 12.37 2.55
N ARG A 30 7.18 12.25 1.50
CA ARG A 30 6.16 11.20 1.37
C ARG A 30 6.69 9.91 0.75
N ARG A 31 7.92 9.91 0.21
CA ARG A 31 8.49 8.75 -0.51
C ARG A 31 8.54 7.49 0.34
N ALA A 32 9.08 7.61 1.56
CA ALA A 32 9.27 6.46 2.44
C ALA A 32 7.94 5.81 2.86
N SER A 33 6.95 6.60 3.30
CA SER A 33 5.64 6.05 3.67
C SER A 33 4.87 5.49 2.47
N TRP A 34 5.05 6.10 1.29
CA TRP A 34 4.49 5.58 0.05
C TRP A 34 5.05 4.19 -0.28
N LEU A 35 6.37 4.01 -0.25
CA LEU A 35 7.05 2.73 -0.51
C LEU A 35 6.70 1.68 0.54
N ALA A 36 6.76 2.06 1.82
CA ALA A 36 6.39 1.20 2.94
C ALA A 36 4.96 0.66 2.79
N GLY A 37 4.03 1.49 2.33
CA GLY A 37 2.65 1.06 2.07
C GLY A 37 2.54 -0.02 1.01
N ARG A 38 3.34 0.05 -0.07
CA ARG A 38 3.34 -0.97 -1.14
C ARG A 38 4.00 -2.27 -0.69
N VAL A 39 5.07 -2.19 0.08
CA VAL A 39 5.70 -3.38 0.70
C VAL A 39 4.74 -4.04 1.69
N LEU A 40 4.03 -3.25 2.51
CA LEU A 40 3.05 -3.80 3.45
C LEU A 40 1.90 -4.50 2.70
N LEU A 41 1.43 -3.89 1.62
CA LEU A 41 0.38 -4.45 0.78
C LEU A 41 0.81 -5.75 0.09
N SER A 42 2.02 -5.80 -0.48
CA SER A 42 2.54 -7.01 -1.14
C SER A 42 2.83 -8.16 -0.17
N ARG A 43 3.18 -7.85 1.09
CA ARG A 43 3.30 -8.85 2.14
C ARG A 43 1.95 -9.40 2.59
N ALA A 44 0.92 -8.55 2.61
CA ALA A 44 -0.42 -8.96 3.00
C ALA A 44 -1.19 -9.70 1.89
N LEU A 45 -0.86 -9.43 0.62
CA LEU A 45 -1.54 -9.98 -0.56
C LEU A 45 -0.50 -10.41 -1.59
N SER A 46 -0.46 -11.72 -1.87
CA SER A 46 0.42 -12.31 -2.89
C SER A 46 -0.38 -13.26 -3.79
N PRO A 47 -0.42 -13.04 -5.12
CA PRO A 47 0.19 -11.91 -5.83
C PRO A 47 -0.47 -10.57 -5.46
N LEU A 48 0.27 -9.47 -5.59
CA LEU A 48 -0.27 -8.13 -5.37
C LEU A 48 -1.29 -7.80 -6.48
N PRO A 49 -2.57 -7.54 -6.15
CA PRO A 49 -3.55 -7.20 -7.17
C PRO A 49 -3.21 -5.86 -7.85
N GLU A 50 -3.62 -5.72 -9.10
CA GLU A 50 -3.45 -4.49 -9.87
C GLU A 50 -4.07 -3.29 -9.13
N MET A 51 -3.29 -2.21 -9.01
CA MET A 51 -3.72 -0.97 -8.40
C MET A 51 -3.96 0.10 -9.47
N VAL A 52 -5.11 0.76 -9.36
CA VAL A 52 -5.50 1.92 -10.17
C VAL A 52 -5.56 3.17 -9.28
N TYR A 53 -5.37 4.34 -9.88
CA TYR A 53 -5.46 5.62 -9.18
C TYR A 53 -6.76 6.33 -9.58
N GLY A 54 -7.58 6.68 -8.60
CA GLY A 54 -8.77 7.51 -8.83
C GLY A 54 -8.42 8.98 -9.06
N GLU A 55 -9.42 9.79 -9.39
CA GLU A 55 -9.27 11.23 -9.71
C GLU A 55 -8.54 12.05 -8.63
N GLN A 56 -8.64 11.63 -7.36
CA GLN A 56 -7.96 12.28 -6.23
C GLN A 56 -6.58 11.67 -5.88
N GLY A 57 -6.04 10.82 -6.76
CA GLY A 57 -4.75 10.14 -6.55
C GLY A 57 -4.79 9.05 -5.47
N LYS A 58 -5.97 8.69 -4.95
CA LYS A 58 -6.11 7.60 -3.97
C LYS A 58 -5.97 6.25 -4.71
N PRO A 59 -5.06 5.37 -4.26
CA PRO A 59 -4.93 4.06 -4.87
C PRO A 59 -6.11 3.17 -4.47
N ALA A 60 -6.58 2.36 -5.40
CA ALA A 60 -7.60 1.33 -5.20
C ALA A 60 -7.24 0.10 -6.02
N PHE A 61 -7.80 -1.07 -5.68
CA PHE A 61 -7.71 -2.21 -6.58
C PHE A 61 -8.66 -2.06 -7.76
N SER A 62 -8.30 -2.64 -8.90
CA SER A 62 -9.15 -2.70 -10.09
C SER A 62 -10.54 -3.29 -9.77
N ALA A 63 -11.55 -2.95 -10.57
CA ALA A 63 -12.96 -3.24 -10.28
C ALA A 63 -13.25 -4.73 -10.05
N GLY A 64 -12.47 -5.64 -10.66
CA GLY A 64 -12.61 -7.09 -10.50
C GLY A 64 -12.04 -7.67 -9.20
N THR A 65 -11.30 -6.88 -8.41
CA THR A 65 -10.72 -7.37 -7.15
C THR A 65 -11.74 -7.26 -6.02
N PRO A 66 -12.11 -8.35 -5.32
CA PRO A 66 -13.14 -8.35 -4.28
C PRO A 66 -12.63 -7.81 -2.92
N LEU A 67 -11.63 -6.94 -2.93
CA LEU A 67 -11.00 -6.36 -1.75
C LEU A 67 -10.99 -4.85 -1.81
N TRP A 68 -11.17 -4.23 -0.64
CA TRP A 68 -10.87 -2.83 -0.38
C TRP A 68 -9.67 -2.76 0.54
N PHE A 69 -8.88 -1.72 0.36
CA PHE A 69 -7.82 -1.40 1.27
C PHE A 69 -7.78 0.08 1.63
N ASN A 70 -7.18 0.37 2.78
CA ASN A 70 -6.78 1.71 3.15
C ASN A 70 -5.41 1.68 3.82
N LEU A 71 -4.58 2.67 3.52
CA LEU A 71 -3.29 2.88 4.15
C LEU A 71 -3.33 4.19 4.93
N SER A 72 -2.87 4.14 6.18
CA SER A 72 -2.67 5.32 7.02
C SER A 72 -1.32 5.21 7.72
N HIS A 73 -0.66 6.34 7.94
CA HIS A 73 0.60 6.35 8.66
C HIS A 73 0.68 7.54 9.61
N SER A 74 1.41 7.37 10.71
CA SER A 74 1.74 8.43 11.66
C SER A 74 3.11 8.15 12.27
N GLY A 75 4.01 9.14 12.20
CA GLY A 75 5.42 8.96 12.50
C GLY A 75 5.99 7.77 11.73
N ASP A 76 6.63 6.86 12.46
CA ASP A 76 7.23 5.64 11.88
C ASP A 76 6.26 4.46 11.77
N THR A 77 4.98 4.62 12.12
CA THR A 77 4.01 3.51 12.07
C THR A 77 3.11 3.64 10.86
N ILE A 78 2.91 2.53 10.15
CA ILE A 78 1.96 2.42 9.03
C ILE A 78 0.97 1.28 9.29
N ALA A 79 -0.28 1.53 8.96
CA ALA A 79 -1.39 0.60 9.10
C ALA A 79 -2.04 0.35 7.73
N LEU A 80 -2.32 -0.92 7.46
CA LEU A 80 -3.12 -1.39 6.33
C LEU A 80 -4.42 -1.97 6.87
N LEU A 81 -5.55 -1.42 6.43
CA LEU A 81 -6.86 -2.04 6.59
C LEU A 81 -7.22 -2.79 5.31
N LEU A 82 -7.64 -4.04 5.42
CA LEU A 82 -8.22 -4.85 4.35
C LEU A 82 -9.67 -5.23 4.69
N LYS A 83 -10.53 -5.20 3.68
CA LYS A 83 -11.94 -5.58 3.79
C LYS A 83 -12.37 -6.30 2.51
N ARG A 84 -13.12 -7.40 2.62
CA ARG A 84 -13.81 -7.98 1.44
C ARG A 84 -14.99 -7.11 1.00
N ARG A 85 -15.14 -6.91 -0.32
CA ARG A 85 -16.40 -6.45 -0.93
C ARG A 85 -17.45 -7.54 -0.69
N ARG A 86 -18.65 -7.15 -0.26
CA ARG A 86 -19.83 -8.03 -0.25
C ARG A 86 -20.52 -7.92 -1.59
#